data_AF-A0A1F3KC20-F1
#
_entry.id   AF-A0A1F3KC20-F1
#
_cell.length_a   1.000
_cell.length_b   1.000
_cell.length_c   1.000
_cell.angle_alpha   90.00
_cell.angle_beta   90.00
_cell.angle_gamma   90.00
#
_symmetry.space_group_name_H-M   'P 1'
#
loop_
_entity.id
_entity.type
_entity.pdbx_description
1 polymer ?
#
loop_
_entity_poly.entity_id
_entity_poly.type
_entity_poly.pdbx_seq_one_letter_code
_entity_poly.pdbx_strand_id
1 'polypeptide(L)'
;MFYLMILVFILGYTAIALEHPLKVNKSASALLLAVVLWVLLMFGGKELLVSTEAFTKYLSEVPGGTFADWLSHHALLEHLGEVSEIIFFLMGAMTIVELVDSHEGFRIITDKIKTTKKVKLLWVTSIITFFMSAALDNLTTSIVMVALLRKLIADRHDRWFYAGMVIVAANAGGAWSPIGDVTTIMLWIGGHVTTVNIMLKTFLPSLVSMLVPLAILSFTMKGTVSRPKADKAHGHGTQSTTLERNFLFFLGIGLLLFVPVFKTVTHLPPYLGMLFGLGILWLTTELLHKSKNDEDKAHLTIVGVLRKIDVPSILFFLGILIAVAALQVAGHLTLLSGYLNDNVGNLYVINLIIGILSSIVDNVPLVAGAMGMYAGSFPADHYFWEFLAYCAGTGGSILIIGSAAGVAVMGMEKIDFIWYLKKVSLLALIGYFAGGLVYIAQEESGILHIEPQQISSIDMTNRQTIRDYLTSVEFTTKQDSGTITRHFFEFTENGETFTGVKNNISSSEGKSESINMIPASMKIEPIGDKVKLEIQGITYYLTGDRKLFEEDTAAVNGIGFEWDSSLEGH
;
A
#
# COMPACT_ATOMS: atom_id res chain seq x y z
N MET A 1 -6.23 -1.65 30.97
CA MET A 1 -5.05 -1.64 30.08
C MET A 1 -5.43 -1.58 28.61
N PHE A 2 -6.47 -2.29 28.17
CA PHE A 2 -6.97 -2.25 26.78
C PHE A 2 -7.25 -0.83 26.26
N TYR A 3 -8.08 -0.05 26.97
CA TYR A 3 -8.34 1.35 26.62
C TYR A 3 -7.13 2.28 26.80
N LEU A 4 -6.19 1.91 27.68
CA LEU A 4 -4.96 2.68 27.90
C LEU A 4 -4.06 2.63 26.67
N MET A 5 -4.01 1.50 25.95
CA MET A 5 -3.27 1.39 24.68
C MET A 5 -3.82 2.37 23.65
N ILE A 6 -5.15 2.49 23.51
CA ILE A 6 -5.77 3.48 22.61
C ILE A 6 -5.39 4.90 23.02
N LEU A 7 -5.50 5.22 24.31
CA LEU A 7 -5.15 6.55 24.82
C LEU A 7 -3.68 6.89 24.55
N VAL A 8 -2.78 5.95 24.79
CA VAL A 8 -1.34 6.10 24.52
C VAL A 8 -1.09 6.27 23.03
N PHE A 9 -1.77 5.51 22.16
CA PHE A 9 -1.67 5.67 20.72
C PHE A 9 -2.09 7.07 20.27
N ILE A 10 -3.25 7.55 20.72
CA ILE A 10 -3.74 8.90 20.39
C ILE A 10 -2.77 9.98 20.90
N LEU A 11 -2.27 9.86 22.13
CA LEU A 11 -1.32 10.83 22.70
C LEU A 11 0.02 10.82 21.98
N GLY A 12 0.57 9.63 21.69
CA GLY A 12 1.82 9.47 20.95
C GLY A 12 1.70 10.03 19.53
N TYR A 13 0.58 9.76 18.86
CA TYR A 13 0.31 10.32 17.54
C TYR A 13 0.16 11.84 17.56
N THR A 14 -0.52 12.36 18.57
CA THR A 14 -0.64 13.81 18.78
C THR A 14 0.74 14.44 18.99
N ALA A 15 1.63 13.78 19.73
CA ALA A 15 3.01 14.25 19.91
C ALA A 15 3.81 14.25 18.59
N ILE A 16 3.60 13.26 17.73
CA ILE A 16 4.18 13.20 16.38
C ILE A 16 3.69 14.38 15.53
N ALA A 17 2.38 14.63 15.49
CA ALA A 17 1.79 15.74 14.75
C ALA A 17 2.23 17.11 15.28
N LEU A 18 2.53 17.21 16.59
CA LEU A 18 3.01 18.42 17.25
C LEU A 18 4.55 18.51 17.32
N GLU A 19 5.29 17.79 16.46
CA GLU A 19 6.77 17.83 16.38
C GLU A 19 7.33 19.27 16.43
N HIS A 20 6.80 20.18 15.61
CA HIS A 20 7.31 21.54 15.52
C HIS A 20 7.04 22.37 16.81
N PRO A 21 5.81 22.40 17.37
CA PRO A 21 5.56 23.00 18.69
C PRO A 21 6.38 22.39 19.84
N LEU A 22 6.49 21.05 19.89
CA LEU A 22 7.15 20.33 20.98
C LEU A 22 8.68 20.34 20.86
N LYS A 23 9.22 20.62 19.67
CA LYS A 23 10.65 20.55 19.33
C LYS A 23 11.26 19.16 19.61
N VAL A 24 10.44 18.12 19.49
CA VAL A 24 10.85 16.72 19.62
C VAL A 24 10.73 16.06 18.26
N ASN A 25 11.79 15.39 17.82
CA ASN A 25 11.81 14.71 16.53
C ASN A 25 10.71 13.63 16.48
N LYS A 26 9.90 13.63 15.42
CA LYS A 26 8.77 12.70 15.27
C LYS A 26 9.17 11.23 15.36
N SER A 27 10.37 10.88 14.90
CA SER A 27 10.90 9.51 14.92
C SER A 27 11.14 9.03 16.35
N ALA A 28 11.62 9.91 17.23
CA ALA A 28 11.78 9.59 18.65
C ALA A 28 10.42 9.33 19.31
N SER A 29 9.42 10.16 19.03
CA SER A 29 8.06 9.97 19.52
C SER A 29 7.43 8.67 19.00
N ALA A 30 7.63 8.33 17.73
CA ALA A 30 7.15 7.09 17.12
C ALA A 30 7.79 5.84 17.75
N LEU A 31 9.12 5.84 17.96
CA LEU A 31 9.80 4.72 18.61
C LEU A 31 9.36 4.53 20.06
N LEU A 32 9.21 5.62 20.82
CA LEU A 32 8.70 5.56 22.19
C LEU A 32 7.27 5.03 22.22
N LEU A 33 6.41 5.50 21.31
CA LEU A 33 5.05 5.01 21.19
C LEU A 33 5.02 3.50 20.95
N ALA A 34 5.81 3.01 20.00
CA ALA A 34 5.91 1.60 19.68
C ALA A 34 6.27 0.76 20.91
N VAL A 35 7.36 1.09 21.58
CA VAL A 35 7.86 0.34 22.75
C VAL A 35 6.84 0.38 23.88
N VAL A 36 6.24 1.53 24.18
CA VAL A 36 5.25 1.64 25.25
C VAL A 36 4.02 0.77 24.97
N LEU A 37 3.52 0.72 23.74
CA LEU A 37 2.36 -0.12 23.41
C LEU A 37 2.64 -1.62 23.56
N TRP A 38 3.79 -2.10 23.10
CA TRP A 38 4.19 -3.50 23.28
C TRP A 38 4.40 -3.86 24.75
N VAL A 39 4.97 -2.95 25.55
CA VAL A 39 5.10 -3.12 27.00
C VAL A 39 3.74 -3.18 27.67
N LEU A 40 2.79 -2.32 27.29
CA LEU A 40 1.42 -2.37 27.80
C LEU A 40 0.72 -3.69 27.44
N LEU A 41 0.91 -4.18 26.21
CA LEU A 41 0.37 -5.46 25.76
C LEU A 41 0.96 -6.63 26.57
N MET A 42 2.28 -6.63 26.78
CA MET A 42 2.98 -7.64 27.59
C MET A 42 2.45 -7.70 29.02
N PHE A 43 2.31 -6.54 29.68
CA PHE A 43 1.83 -6.49 31.07
C PHE A 43 0.35 -6.84 31.21
N GLY A 44 -0.48 -6.55 30.20
CA GLY A 44 -1.91 -6.85 30.30
C GLY A 44 -2.23 -8.30 30.00
N GLY A 45 -1.30 -9.04 29.42
CA GLY A 45 -1.41 -10.48 29.23
C GLY A 45 -2.48 -10.88 28.21
N LYS A 46 -2.82 -12.17 28.21
CA LYS A 46 -3.82 -12.76 27.31
C LYS A 46 -5.22 -12.15 27.44
N GLU A 47 -5.54 -11.52 28.57
CA GLU A 47 -6.84 -10.88 28.82
C GLU A 47 -7.06 -9.62 27.96
N LEU A 48 -5.98 -9.05 27.39
CA LEU A 48 -6.08 -7.94 26.45
C LEU A 48 -6.48 -8.36 25.03
N LEU A 49 -6.31 -9.64 24.67
CA LEU A 49 -6.57 -10.10 23.32
C LEU A 49 -8.07 -10.16 23.06
N VAL A 50 -8.52 -9.49 21.99
CA VAL A 50 -9.91 -9.62 21.51
C VAL A 50 -10.16 -11.03 20.96
N SER A 51 -9.19 -11.61 20.27
CA SER A 51 -9.20 -13.01 19.83
C SER A 51 -7.98 -13.74 20.37
N THR A 52 -8.20 -14.92 20.96
CA THR A 52 -7.13 -15.77 21.48
C THR A 52 -6.66 -16.82 20.47
N GLU A 53 -7.22 -16.85 19.27
CA GLU A 53 -6.99 -17.92 18.28
C GLU A 53 -5.50 -18.15 17.98
N ALA A 54 -4.78 -17.08 17.63
CA ALA A 54 -3.35 -17.15 17.34
C ALA A 54 -2.51 -17.65 18.54
N PHE A 55 -2.89 -17.25 19.75
CA PHE A 55 -2.23 -17.71 20.96
C PHE A 55 -2.58 -19.17 21.28
N THR A 56 -3.83 -19.58 21.09
CA THR A 56 -4.28 -20.96 21.28
C THR A 56 -3.60 -21.91 20.30
N LYS A 57 -3.44 -21.50 19.03
CA LYS A 57 -2.68 -22.22 18.02
C LYS A 57 -1.20 -22.38 18.42
N TYR A 58 -0.58 -21.32 18.91
CA TYR A 58 0.78 -21.42 19.42
C TYR A 58 0.93 -22.44 20.55
N LEU A 59 -0.03 -22.48 21.48
CA LEU A 59 0.01 -23.45 22.59
C LEU A 59 -0.17 -24.91 22.14
N SER A 60 -0.83 -25.16 21.01
CA SER A 60 -0.95 -26.52 20.45
C SER A 60 0.36 -26.99 19.82
N GLU A 61 1.12 -26.07 19.22
CA GLU A 61 2.42 -26.35 18.61
C GLU A 61 3.57 -26.40 19.63
N VAL A 62 3.47 -25.60 20.71
CA VAL A 62 4.50 -25.47 21.75
C VAL A 62 3.91 -25.79 23.14
N PRO A 63 3.89 -27.08 23.53
CA PRO A 63 3.39 -27.50 24.83
C PRO A 63 4.16 -26.82 25.98
N GLY A 64 3.44 -26.12 26.86
CA GLY A 64 4.03 -25.39 27.99
C GLY A 64 4.50 -23.97 27.67
N GLY A 65 4.27 -23.48 26.44
CA GLY A 65 4.53 -22.08 26.08
C GLY A 65 3.74 -21.09 26.95
N THR A 66 4.32 -19.92 27.20
CA THR A 66 3.65 -18.85 27.93
C THR A 66 3.17 -17.73 27.00
N PHE A 67 2.28 -16.87 27.49
CA PHE A 67 1.89 -15.66 26.75
C PHE A 67 3.10 -14.76 26.46
N ALA A 68 4.03 -14.65 27.41
CA ALA A 68 5.24 -13.86 27.22
C ALA A 68 6.11 -14.43 26.09
N ASP A 69 6.26 -15.75 26.03
CA ASP A 69 7.03 -16.43 24.97
C ASP A 69 6.37 -16.26 23.60
N TRP A 70 5.06 -16.45 23.52
CA TRP A 70 4.29 -16.20 22.29
C TRP A 70 4.43 -14.74 21.82
N LEU A 71 4.16 -13.79 22.72
CA LEU A 71 4.14 -12.38 22.34
C LEU A 71 5.51 -11.89 21.90
N SER A 72 6.59 -12.32 22.57
CA SER A 72 7.95 -11.86 22.28
C SER A 72 8.64 -12.60 21.14
N HIS A 73 8.48 -13.92 21.03
CA HIS A 73 9.22 -14.74 20.07
C HIS A 73 8.38 -15.20 18.86
N HIS A 74 7.07 -14.93 18.86
CA HIS A 74 6.21 -15.24 17.71
C HIS A 74 5.59 -13.95 17.19
N ALA A 75 4.62 -13.37 17.90
CA ALA A 75 3.87 -12.21 17.41
C ALA A 75 4.76 -10.98 17.13
N LEU A 76 5.64 -10.61 18.06
CA LEU A 76 6.56 -9.48 17.85
C LEU A 76 7.59 -9.76 16.76
N LEU A 77 8.15 -10.99 16.70
CA LEU A 77 9.16 -11.32 15.70
C LEU A 77 8.58 -11.40 14.29
N GLU A 78 7.36 -11.90 14.13
CA GLU A 78 6.62 -11.92 12.86
C GLU A 78 6.45 -10.49 12.32
N HIS A 79 5.84 -9.60 13.12
CA HIS A 79 5.67 -8.20 12.72
C HIS A 79 6.99 -7.45 12.57
N LEU A 80 8.00 -7.74 13.39
CA LEU A 80 9.33 -7.16 13.21
C LEU A 80 9.95 -7.62 11.88
N GLY A 81 9.74 -8.87 11.48
CA GLY A 81 10.15 -9.41 10.19
C GLY A 81 9.52 -8.63 9.04
N GLU A 82 8.19 -8.54 9.02
CA GLU A 82 7.42 -7.80 8.01
C GLU A 82 7.87 -6.34 7.90
N VAL A 83 8.02 -5.66 9.05
CA VAL A 83 8.49 -4.28 9.09
C VAL A 83 9.93 -4.16 8.62
N SER A 84 10.80 -5.09 8.99
CA SER A 84 12.22 -5.09 8.58
C SER A 84 12.37 -5.21 7.07
N GLU A 85 11.52 -6.00 6.40
CA GLU A 85 11.53 -6.08 4.93
C GLU A 85 11.27 -4.72 4.28
N ILE A 86 10.30 -3.97 4.78
CA ILE A 86 9.99 -2.60 4.32
C ILE A 86 11.18 -1.67 4.61
N ILE A 87 11.75 -1.73 5.81
CA ILE A 87 12.88 -0.88 6.20
C ILE A 87 14.11 -1.15 5.32
N PHE A 88 14.48 -2.40 5.07
CA PHE A 88 15.61 -2.72 4.20
C PHE A 88 15.35 -2.32 2.76
N PHE A 89 14.12 -2.45 2.28
CA PHE A 89 13.72 -1.95 0.97
C PHE A 89 13.92 -0.43 0.87
N LEU A 90 13.35 0.33 1.81
CA LEU A 90 13.44 1.80 1.81
C LEU A 90 14.89 2.29 1.94
N MET A 91 15.67 1.67 2.82
CA MET A 91 17.08 2.01 2.99
C MET A 91 17.86 1.79 1.69
N GLY A 92 17.64 0.64 1.02
CA GLY A 92 18.27 0.35 -0.27
C GLY A 92 17.88 1.34 -1.35
N ALA A 93 16.58 1.61 -1.49
CA ALA A 93 16.03 2.55 -2.46
C ALA A 93 16.60 3.97 -2.26
N MET A 94 16.46 4.53 -1.05
CA MET A 94 16.95 5.87 -0.72
C MET A 94 18.46 5.98 -0.93
N THR A 95 19.25 4.94 -0.63
CA THR A 95 20.70 4.94 -0.87
C THR A 95 21.02 5.04 -2.37
N ILE A 96 20.35 4.24 -3.21
CA ILE A 96 20.55 4.27 -4.66
C ILE A 96 20.26 5.66 -5.20
N VAL A 97 19.14 6.22 -4.77
CA VAL A 97 18.65 7.52 -5.21
C VAL A 97 19.57 8.67 -4.79
N GLU A 98 20.00 8.69 -3.52
CA GLU A 98 20.94 9.70 -3.02
C GLU A 98 22.31 9.57 -3.71
N LEU A 99 22.73 8.36 -4.07
CA LEU A 99 23.96 8.16 -4.84
C LEU A 99 23.83 8.74 -6.25
N VAL A 100 22.68 8.56 -6.92
CA VAL A 100 22.39 9.19 -8.21
C VAL A 100 22.40 10.73 -8.09
N ASP A 101 21.77 11.29 -7.06
CA ASP A 101 21.72 12.74 -6.86
C ASP A 101 23.09 13.33 -6.50
N SER A 102 23.89 12.65 -5.68
CA SER A 102 25.26 13.08 -5.33
C SER A 102 26.19 13.20 -6.55
N HIS A 103 25.89 12.48 -7.63
CA HIS A 103 26.59 12.58 -8.92
C HIS A 103 25.92 13.55 -9.90
N GLU A 104 24.95 14.33 -9.43
CA GLU A 104 24.11 15.25 -10.18
C GLU A 104 23.29 14.57 -11.29
N GLY A 105 22.94 13.28 -11.16
CA GLY A 105 22.25 12.49 -12.18
C GLY A 105 20.98 13.18 -12.71
N PHE A 106 20.20 13.80 -11.84
CA PHE A 106 18.96 14.48 -12.19
C PHE A 106 19.15 15.77 -13.01
N ARG A 107 20.38 16.29 -13.19
CA ARG A 107 20.65 17.39 -14.14
C ARG A 107 20.28 17.03 -15.58
N ILE A 108 20.31 15.75 -15.94
CA ILE A 108 19.90 15.26 -17.26
C ILE A 108 18.45 15.66 -17.56
N ILE A 109 17.61 15.71 -16.52
CA ILE A 109 16.22 16.15 -16.62
C ILE A 109 16.16 17.67 -16.71
N THR A 110 16.86 18.38 -15.82
CA THR A 110 16.83 19.86 -15.76
C THR A 110 17.27 20.50 -17.06
N ASP A 111 18.34 19.98 -17.69
CA ASP A 111 18.97 20.57 -18.87
C ASP A 111 18.12 20.44 -20.14
N LYS A 112 17.15 19.50 -20.13
CA LYS A 112 16.19 19.31 -21.23
C LYS A 112 15.02 20.28 -21.17
N ILE A 113 14.73 20.90 -20.02
CA ILE A 113 13.58 21.81 -19.87
C ILE A 113 13.96 23.24 -20.30
N LYS A 114 13.65 23.59 -21.55
CA LYS A 114 13.96 24.92 -22.14
C LYS A 114 12.80 25.90 -22.20
N THR A 115 11.57 25.47 -21.92
CA THR A 115 10.40 26.35 -22.03
C THR A 115 10.36 27.39 -20.91
N THR A 116 9.76 28.54 -21.21
CA THR A 116 9.49 29.64 -20.26
C THR A 116 8.00 29.99 -20.20
N LYS A 117 7.15 29.38 -21.03
CA LYS A 117 5.69 29.61 -20.96
C LYS A 117 5.14 28.91 -19.72
N LYS A 118 4.39 29.62 -18.88
CA LYS A 118 3.93 29.11 -17.57
C LYS A 118 3.17 27.79 -17.69
N VAL A 119 2.11 27.77 -18.51
CA VAL A 119 1.31 26.56 -18.73
C VAL A 119 2.17 25.41 -19.28
N LYS A 120 2.96 25.64 -20.33
CA LYS A 120 3.81 24.56 -20.90
C LYS A 120 4.82 24.03 -19.88
N LEU A 121 5.41 24.92 -19.08
CA LEU A 121 6.32 24.52 -18.02
C LEU A 121 5.60 23.68 -16.97
N LEU A 122 4.39 24.09 -16.54
CA LEU A 122 3.60 23.42 -15.52
C LEU A 122 3.23 21.98 -15.94
N TRP A 123 2.83 21.81 -17.20
CA TRP A 123 2.55 20.48 -17.76
C TRP A 123 3.80 19.61 -17.82
N VAL A 124 4.91 20.16 -18.34
CA VAL A 124 6.18 19.43 -18.44
C VAL A 124 6.67 19.01 -17.05
N THR A 125 6.65 19.91 -16.07
CA THR A 125 7.09 19.57 -14.71
C THR A 125 6.16 18.55 -14.06
N SER A 126 4.84 18.70 -14.17
CA SER A 126 3.89 17.77 -13.53
C SER A 126 3.98 16.36 -14.13
N ILE A 127 4.06 16.25 -15.46
CA ILE A 127 4.20 14.94 -16.13
C ILE A 127 5.52 14.28 -15.76
N ILE A 128 6.63 15.03 -15.74
CA ILE A 128 7.93 14.49 -15.31
C ILE A 128 7.84 14.02 -13.86
N THR A 129 7.29 14.82 -12.96
CA THR A 129 7.09 14.43 -11.55
C THR A 129 6.28 13.15 -11.42
N PHE A 130 5.16 13.03 -12.15
CA PHE A 130 4.28 11.87 -12.09
C PHE A 130 4.99 10.57 -12.46
N PHE A 131 5.72 10.54 -13.57
CA PHE A 131 6.45 9.34 -13.98
C PHE A 131 7.71 9.10 -13.16
N MET A 132 8.39 10.16 -12.72
CA MET A 132 9.59 10.03 -11.89
C MET A 132 9.24 9.48 -10.50
N SER A 133 8.11 9.88 -9.93
CA SER A 133 7.64 9.38 -8.63
C SER A 133 7.29 7.90 -8.66
N ALA A 134 6.82 7.37 -9.79
CA ALA A 134 6.57 5.94 -9.95
C ALA A 134 7.85 5.09 -9.81
N ALA A 135 9.04 5.68 -9.99
CA ALA A 135 10.32 4.97 -9.96
C ALA A 135 11.18 5.25 -8.70
N LEU A 136 11.02 6.42 -8.06
CA LEU A 136 11.94 6.88 -7.01
C LEU A 136 11.39 6.80 -5.59
N ASP A 137 10.11 7.10 -5.39
CA ASP A 137 9.45 7.59 -4.17
C ASP A 137 9.01 9.07 -4.27
N ASN A 138 7.92 9.39 -3.59
CA ASN A 138 7.24 10.69 -3.64
C ASN A 138 8.01 11.84 -2.95
N LEU A 139 8.72 11.57 -1.85
CA LEU A 139 9.51 12.54 -1.10
C LEU A 139 10.74 12.94 -1.91
N THR A 140 11.50 11.97 -2.39
CA THR A 140 12.68 12.22 -3.21
C THR A 140 12.29 12.97 -4.47
N THR A 141 11.26 12.50 -5.18
CA THR A 141 10.81 13.15 -6.41
C THR A 141 10.47 14.61 -6.15
N SER A 142 9.79 14.91 -5.04
CA SER A 142 9.45 16.27 -4.66
C SER A 142 10.68 17.12 -4.34
N ILE A 143 11.67 16.60 -3.62
CA ILE A 143 12.94 17.30 -3.31
C ILE A 143 13.68 17.65 -4.61
N VAL A 144 13.87 16.67 -5.50
CA VAL A 144 14.54 16.86 -6.80
C VAL A 144 13.79 17.89 -7.65
N MET A 145 12.47 17.80 -7.71
CA MET A 145 11.66 18.71 -8.52
C MET A 145 11.64 20.13 -7.96
N VAL A 146 11.61 20.32 -6.64
CA VAL A 146 11.74 21.66 -6.04
C VAL A 146 13.11 22.27 -6.31
N ALA A 147 14.19 21.48 -6.19
CA ALA A 147 15.54 21.94 -6.54
C ALA A 147 15.63 22.37 -8.01
N LEU A 148 14.96 21.66 -8.92
CA LEU A 148 14.81 22.03 -10.32
C LEU A 148 13.99 23.32 -10.49
N LEU A 149 12.84 23.45 -9.82
CA LEU A 149 11.96 24.63 -9.92
C LEU A 149 12.69 25.92 -9.54
N ARG A 150 13.57 25.88 -8.54
CA ARG A 150 14.44 27.01 -8.16
C ARG A 150 15.33 27.50 -9.28
N LYS A 151 15.78 26.60 -10.17
CA LYS A 151 16.62 26.94 -11.33
C LYS A 151 15.80 27.41 -12.54
N LEU A 152 14.50 27.10 -12.59
CA LEU A 152 13.64 27.43 -13.72
C LEU A 152 12.77 28.68 -13.50
N ILE A 153 12.46 29.02 -12.25
CA ILE A 153 11.48 30.07 -11.91
C ILE A 153 12.07 30.98 -10.83
N ALA A 154 12.33 32.24 -11.17
CA ALA A 154 12.86 33.22 -10.24
C ALA A 154 11.81 33.69 -9.22
N ASP A 155 10.58 33.90 -9.68
CA ASP A 155 9.48 34.36 -8.82
C ASP A 155 9.03 33.29 -7.84
N ARG A 156 8.98 33.65 -6.55
CA ARG A 156 8.66 32.70 -5.47
C ARG A 156 7.19 32.32 -5.44
N HIS A 157 6.30 33.26 -5.75
CA HIS A 157 4.86 33.01 -5.68
C HIS A 157 4.40 32.12 -6.84
N ASP A 158 4.96 32.31 -8.04
CA ASP A 158 4.83 31.36 -9.14
C ASP A 158 5.34 29.99 -8.70
N ARG A 159 6.56 29.88 -8.15
CA ARG A 159 7.12 28.59 -7.68
C ARG A 159 6.20 27.85 -6.72
N TRP A 160 5.48 28.52 -5.84
CA TRP A 160 4.56 27.87 -4.91
C TRP A 160 3.44 27.09 -5.62
N PHE A 161 2.91 27.60 -6.73
CA PHE A 161 1.92 26.84 -7.51
C PHE A 161 2.52 25.62 -8.20
N TYR A 162 3.73 25.74 -8.75
CA TYR A 162 4.43 24.58 -9.33
C TYR A 162 4.78 23.56 -8.26
N ALA A 163 5.24 24.00 -7.09
CA ALA A 163 5.56 23.15 -5.96
C ALA A 163 4.30 22.43 -5.43
N GLY A 164 3.15 23.12 -5.36
CA GLY A 164 1.87 22.50 -5.07
C GLY A 164 1.49 21.41 -6.07
N MET A 165 1.65 21.68 -7.37
CA MET A 165 1.42 20.66 -8.40
C MET A 165 2.45 19.53 -8.39
N VAL A 166 3.68 19.79 -7.97
CA VAL A 166 4.69 18.74 -7.76
C VAL A 166 4.23 17.80 -6.64
N ILE A 167 3.69 18.31 -5.53
CA ILE A 167 3.15 17.44 -4.46
C ILE A 167 2.01 16.57 -5.00
N VAL A 168 1.05 17.16 -5.71
CA VAL A 168 -0.08 16.42 -6.31
C VAL A 168 0.42 15.37 -7.30
N ALA A 169 1.33 15.74 -8.20
CA ALA A 169 1.86 14.83 -9.22
C ALA A 169 2.76 13.74 -8.64
N ALA A 170 3.54 14.03 -7.58
CA ALA A 170 4.40 13.04 -6.93
C ALA A 170 3.56 11.99 -6.22
N ASN A 171 2.61 12.42 -5.38
CA ASN A 171 1.73 11.51 -4.66
C ASN A 171 0.87 10.66 -5.61
N ALA A 172 0.29 11.27 -6.65
CA ALA A 172 -0.42 10.52 -7.69
C ALA A 172 0.51 9.58 -8.45
N GLY A 173 1.72 10.03 -8.80
CA GLY A 173 2.72 9.22 -9.50
C GLY A 173 3.23 8.03 -8.70
N GLY A 174 3.35 8.18 -7.38
CA GLY A 174 3.75 7.11 -6.47
C GLY A 174 2.68 6.05 -6.29
N ALA A 175 1.41 6.48 -6.21
CA ALA A 175 0.26 5.61 -5.92
C ALA A 175 0.02 4.51 -6.96
N TRP A 176 0.45 4.68 -8.21
CA TRP A 176 0.25 3.68 -9.27
C TRP A 176 1.38 2.70 -9.50
N SER A 177 2.45 2.80 -8.72
CA SER A 177 3.61 1.91 -8.84
C SER A 177 3.85 1.17 -7.53
N PRO A 178 4.23 -0.12 -7.58
CA PRO A 178 4.54 -0.89 -6.36
C PRO A 178 5.76 -0.36 -5.59
N ILE A 179 6.60 0.47 -6.23
CA ILE A 179 7.81 1.04 -5.62
C ILE A 179 7.75 2.56 -5.47
N GLY A 180 6.67 3.20 -5.94
CA GLY A 180 6.57 4.65 -6.04
C GLY A 180 6.17 5.38 -4.76
N ASP A 181 5.64 4.67 -3.76
CA ASP A 181 5.26 5.19 -2.46
C ASP A 181 5.54 4.14 -1.38
N VAL A 182 5.89 4.56 -0.16
CA VAL A 182 6.04 3.65 0.98
C VAL A 182 4.76 2.84 1.21
N THR A 183 3.60 3.45 1.03
CA THR A 183 2.29 2.79 1.19
C THR A 183 2.05 1.69 0.16
N THR A 184 2.45 1.90 -1.10
CA THR A 184 2.32 0.85 -2.13
C THR A 184 3.36 -0.25 -1.94
N ILE A 185 4.56 0.10 -1.47
CA ILE A 185 5.59 -0.87 -1.07
C ILE A 185 5.05 -1.76 0.06
N MET A 186 4.39 -1.19 1.07
CA MET A 186 3.80 -1.94 2.18
C MET A 186 2.76 -2.96 1.69
N LEU A 187 1.81 -2.52 0.87
CA LEU A 187 0.79 -3.42 0.31
C LEU A 187 1.42 -4.51 -0.57
N TRP A 188 2.48 -4.18 -1.32
CA TRP A 188 3.14 -5.10 -2.24
C TRP A 188 4.03 -6.12 -1.53
N ILE A 189 4.79 -5.71 -0.50
CA ILE A 189 5.60 -6.63 0.34
C ILE A 189 4.67 -7.51 1.17
N GLY A 190 3.60 -6.94 1.75
CA GLY A 190 2.57 -7.68 2.48
C GLY A 190 1.70 -8.61 1.63
N GLY A 191 1.94 -8.68 0.31
CA GLY A 191 1.24 -9.61 -0.58
C GLY A 191 -0.20 -9.24 -0.92
N HIS A 192 -0.66 -8.04 -0.55
CA HIS A 192 -2.03 -7.59 -0.83
C HIS A 192 -2.25 -7.14 -2.27
N VAL A 193 -1.18 -6.77 -2.98
CA VAL A 193 -1.22 -6.36 -4.39
C VAL A 193 -0.08 -6.98 -5.18
N THR A 194 -0.31 -7.26 -6.46
CA THR A 194 0.73 -7.65 -7.41
C THR A 194 1.17 -6.47 -8.27
N THR A 195 2.38 -6.57 -8.84
CA THR A 195 3.02 -5.49 -9.62
C THR A 195 2.18 -5.05 -10.81
N VAL A 196 1.73 -6.01 -11.62
CA VAL A 196 1.03 -5.69 -12.87
C VAL A 196 -0.36 -5.15 -12.55
N ASN A 197 -1.04 -5.75 -11.58
CA ASN A 197 -2.40 -5.41 -11.25
C ASN A 197 -2.52 -4.01 -10.64
N ILE A 198 -1.69 -3.66 -9.64
CA ILE A 198 -1.70 -2.30 -9.08
C ILE A 198 -1.43 -1.24 -10.14
N MET A 199 -0.48 -1.49 -11.05
CA MET A 199 -0.16 -0.57 -12.15
C MET A 199 -1.36 -0.37 -13.08
N LEU A 200 -2.02 -1.43 -13.50
CA LEU A 200 -3.15 -1.33 -14.43
C LEU A 200 -4.36 -0.67 -13.78
N LYS A 201 -4.69 -1.07 -12.55
CA LYS A 201 -5.90 -0.64 -11.85
C LYS A 201 -5.84 0.81 -11.39
N THR A 202 -4.66 1.28 -10.97
CA THR A 202 -4.53 2.62 -10.35
C THR A 202 -3.85 3.67 -11.24
N PHE A 203 -3.25 3.30 -12.38
CA PHE A 203 -2.59 4.25 -13.29
C PHE A 203 -3.57 5.31 -13.81
N LEU A 204 -4.70 4.91 -14.37
CA LEU A 204 -5.66 5.85 -14.95
C LEU A 204 -6.31 6.74 -13.86
N PRO A 205 -6.80 6.20 -12.73
CA PRO A 205 -7.24 6.99 -11.58
C PRO A 205 -6.20 8.02 -11.11
N SER A 206 -4.94 7.61 -10.94
CA SER A 206 -3.84 8.47 -10.52
C SER A 206 -3.50 9.54 -11.56
N LEU A 207 -3.53 9.19 -12.83
CA LEU A 207 -3.31 10.14 -13.91
C LEU A 207 -4.40 11.22 -13.91
N VAL A 208 -5.67 10.83 -13.76
CA VAL A 208 -6.80 11.76 -13.69
C VAL A 208 -6.72 12.66 -12.45
N SER A 209 -6.32 12.11 -11.30
CA SER A 209 -6.20 12.88 -10.06
C SER A 209 -5.16 14.00 -10.16
N MET A 210 -4.13 13.82 -11.00
CA MET A 210 -3.18 14.89 -11.33
C MET A 210 -3.68 15.79 -12.48
N LEU A 211 -4.23 15.23 -13.55
CA LEU A 211 -4.60 15.98 -14.76
C LEU A 211 -5.73 16.99 -14.50
N VAL A 212 -6.69 16.68 -13.64
CA VAL A 212 -7.81 17.58 -13.34
C VAL A 212 -7.34 18.87 -12.66
N PRO A 213 -6.58 18.83 -11.54
CA PRO A 213 -5.97 20.02 -10.94
C PRO A 213 -5.09 20.79 -11.94
N LEU A 214 -4.29 20.08 -12.73
CA LEU A 214 -3.38 20.65 -13.73
C LEU A 214 -4.13 21.42 -14.83
N ALA A 215 -5.24 20.86 -15.32
CA ALA A 215 -6.09 21.48 -16.32
C ALA A 215 -6.72 22.76 -15.77
N ILE A 216 -7.24 22.72 -14.53
CA ILE A 216 -7.85 23.89 -13.87
C ILE A 216 -6.81 25.02 -13.71
N LEU A 217 -5.61 24.71 -13.23
CA LEU A 217 -4.50 25.67 -13.08
C LEU A 217 -4.01 26.26 -14.41
N SER A 218 -4.17 25.53 -15.51
CA SER A 218 -3.78 26.01 -16.85
C SER A 218 -4.59 27.23 -17.29
N PHE A 219 -5.81 27.38 -16.79
CA PHE A 219 -6.64 28.56 -17.09
C PHE A 219 -6.24 29.79 -16.28
N THR A 220 -5.59 29.62 -15.12
CA THR A 220 -5.22 30.71 -14.22
C THR A 220 -3.77 31.16 -14.40
N MET A 221 -2.84 30.26 -14.72
CA MET A 221 -1.40 30.55 -14.82
C MET A 221 -0.94 30.97 -16.23
N LYS A 222 -1.41 32.11 -16.72
CA LYS A 222 -1.04 32.66 -18.05
C LYS A 222 0.27 33.47 -18.01
N GLY A 223 1.00 33.47 -19.12
CA GLY A 223 2.22 34.26 -19.31
C GLY A 223 3.51 33.43 -19.32
N THR A 224 4.63 34.06 -18.96
CA THR A 224 5.97 33.45 -18.95
C THR A 224 6.64 33.58 -17.60
N VAL A 225 7.50 32.63 -17.24
CA VAL A 225 8.39 32.71 -16.08
C VAL A 225 9.70 33.37 -16.46
N SER A 226 10.26 34.15 -15.54
CA SER A 226 11.66 34.58 -15.60
C SER A 226 12.54 33.50 -14.98
N ARG A 227 13.67 33.20 -15.63
CA ARG A 227 14.68 32.30 -15.06
C ARG A 227 15.60 33.11 -14.13
N PRO A 228 16.04 32.55 -12.99
CA PRO A 228 17.08 33.16 -12.18
C PRO A 228 18.32 33.42 -13.04
N LYS A 229 19.04 34.51 -12.77
CA LYS A 229 20.36 34.72 -13.37
C LYS A 229 21.26 33.59 -12.88
N ALA A 230 21.94 32.91 -13.79
CA ALA A 230 22.87 31.87 -13.42
C ALA A 230 23.99 32.47 -12.56
N ASP A 231 23.99 32.17 -11.25
CA ASP A 231 25.16 32.44 -10.45
C ASP A 231 26.28 31.53 -10.96
N LYS A 232 27.37 32.15 -11.43
CA LYS A 232 28.63 31.47 -11.76
C LYS A 232 29.38 31.01 -10.49
N ALA A 233 28.69 30.83 -9.38
CA ALA A 233 29.27 30.47 -8.10
C ALA A 233 28.78 29.09 -7.69
N HIS A 234 29.68 28.26 -7.14
CA HIS A 234 29.57 26.81 -6.86
C HIS A 234 30.07 25.91 -8.00
N GLY A 235 31.23 26.23 -8.55
CA GLY A 235 32.13 25.26 -9.18
C GLY A 235 33.31 24.95 -8.28
N HIS A 236 33.09 24.35 -7.12
CA HIS A 236 34.17 23.80 -6.28
C HIS A 236 33.71 22.49 -5.65
N GLY A 237 34.09 21.41 -6.32
CA GLY A 237 33.85 20.02 -5.95
C GLY A 237 34.17 19.22 -7.20
N THR A 238 34.99 18.18 -7.10
CA THR A 238 35.42 17.31 -8.19
C THR A 238 34.19 16.76 -8.93
N GLN A 239 33.76 17.47 -9.99
CA GLN A 239 32.53 17.15 -10.71
C GLN A 239 32.66 15.78 -11.36
N SER A 240 31.68 14.92 -11.12
CA SER A 240 31.51 13.68 -11.88
C SER A 240 31.59 14.02 -13.37
N THR A 241 32.30 13.20 -14.14
CA THR A 241 32.32 13.41 -15.58
C THR A 241 30.90 13.25 -16.15
N THR A 242 30.59 13.90 -17.27
CA THR A 242 29.24 13.76 -17.89
C THR A 242 28.92 12.29 -18.20
N LEU A 243 29.95 11.47 -18.49
CA LEU A 243 29.81 10.03 -18.67
C LEU A 243 29.47 9.32 -17.36
N GLU A 244 30.21 9.56 -16.28
CA GLU A 244 29.91 9.02 -14.93
C GLU A 244 28.49 9.36 -14.49
N ARG A 245 28.09 10.63 -14.62
CA ARG A 245 26.74 11.09 -14.27
C ARG A 245 25.66 10.35 -15.04
N ASN A 246 25.79 10.29 -16.36
CA ASN A 246 24.78 9.64 -17.20
C ASN A 246 24.72 8.14 -16.92
N PHE A 247 25.87 7.50 -16.77
CA PHE A 247 25.95 6.08 -16.47
C PHE A 247 25.30 5.74 -15.13
N LEU A 248 25.64 6.46 -14.06
CA LEU A 248 25.06 6.24 -12.73
C LEU A 248 23.57 6.58 -12.68
N PHE A 249 23.11 7.60 -13.39
CA PHE A 249 21.68 7.90 -13.52
C PHE A 249 20.91 6.73 -14.15
N PHE A 250 21.34 6.25 -15.32
CA PHE A 250 20.64 5.14 -15.98
C PHE A 250 20.76 3.83 -15.21
N LEU A 251 21.92 3.57 -14.58
CA LEU A 251 22.12 2.39 -13.74
C LEU A 251 21.22 2.43 -12.51
N GLY A 252 21.20 3.54 -11.76
CA GLY A 252 20.39 3.67 -10.56
C GLY A 252 18.89 3.53 -10.83
N ILE A 253 18.35 4.27 -11.81
CA ILE A 253 16.95 4.14 -12.22
C ILE A 253 16.66 2.73 -12.76
N GLY A 254 17.58 2.16 -13.55
CA GLY A 254 17.45 0.79 -14.07
C GLY A 254 17.37 -0.26 -12.97
N LEU A 255 18.17 -0.12 -11.91
CA LEU A 255 18.17 -1.03 -10.76
C LEU A 255 16.88 -0.91 -9.92
N LEU A 256 16.34 0.30 -9.75
CA LEU A 256 15.03 0.49 -9.09
C LEU A 256 13.91 -0.18 -9.89
N LEU A 257 13.86 0.06 -11.20
CA LEU A 257 12.87 -0.55 -12.10
C LEU A 257 13.06 -2.06 -12.31
N PHE A 258 14.24 -2.60 -11.98
CA PHE A 258 14.52 -4.03 -12.03
C PHE A 258 13.86 -4.79 -10.87
N VAL A 259 13.62 -4.16 -9.71
CA VAL A 259 13.11 -4.88 -8.52
C VAL A 259 11.76 -5.57 -8.73
N PRO A 260 10.76 -4.95 -9.40
CA PRO A 260 9.53 -5.65 -9.74
C PRO A 260 9.74 -6.85 -10.68
N VAL A 261 10.70 -6.74 -11.61
CA VAL A 261 11.09 -7.86 -12.51
C VAL A 261 11.74 -8.97 -11.70
N PHE A 262 12.64 -8.64 -10.78
CA PHE A 262 13.27 -9.59 -9.86
C PHE A 262 12.24 -10.38 -9.06
N LYS A 263 11.28 -9.70 -8.40
CA LYS A 263 10.21 -10.38 -7.64
C LYS A 263 9.41 -11.33 -8.54
N THR A 264 9.00 -10.85 -9.72
CA THR A 264 8.15 -11.62 -10.64
C THR A 264 8.84 -12.87 -11.18
N VAL A 265 10.14 -12.78 -11.47
CA VAL A 265 10.91 -13.90 -12.06
C VAL A 265 11.42 -14.87 -10.99
N THR A 266 11.85 -14.37 -9.83
CA THR A 266 12.50 -15.20 -8.79
C THR A 266 11.56 -15.65 -7.69
N HIS A 267 10.38 -15.02 -7.55
CA HIS A 267 9.46 -15.16 -6.43
C HIS A 267 10.05 -14.79 -5.06
N LEU A 268 11.27 -14.25 -5.00
CA LEU A 268 11.89 -13.78 -3.77
C LEU A 268 11.33 -12.41 -3.35
N PRO A 269 11.37 -12.10 -2.04
CA PRO A 269 10.91 -10.80 -1.54
C PRO A 269 11.62 -9.60 -2.20
N PRO A 270 10.91 -8.48 -2.43
CA PRO A 270 11.46 -7.29 -3.09
C PRO A 270 12.72 -6.71 -2.45
N TYR A 271 12.83 -6.77 -1.13
CA TYR A 271 13.97 -6.17 -0.42
C TYR A 271 15.29 -6.81 -0.85
N LEU A 272 15.32 -8.10 -1.20
CA LEU A 272 16.51 -8.77 -1.73
C LEU A 272 16.92 -8.22 -3.10
N GLY A 273 15.95 -7.99 -4.00
CA GLY A 273 16.21 -7.36 -5.30
C GLY A 273 16.75 -5.94 -5.14
N MET A 274 16.22 -5.20 -4.17
CA MET A 274 16.70 -3.85 -3.83
C MET A 274 18.13 -3.86 -3.29
N LEU A 275 18.44 -4.74 -2.33
CA LEU A 275 19.79 -4.90 -1.78
C LEU A 275 20.78 -5.38 -2.83
N PHE A 276 20.36 -6.25 -3.75
CA PHE A 276 21.18 -6.67 -4.89
C PHE A 276 21.52 -5.49 -5.79
N GLY A 277 20.53 -4.65 -6.13
CA GLY A 277 20.76 -3.43 -6.90
C GLY A 277 21.70 -2.47 -6.18
N LEU A 278 21.50 -2.25 -4.88
CA LEU A 278 22.42 -1.45 -4.06
C LEU A 278 23.85 -2.02 -4.11
N GLY A 279 24.01 -3.34 -4.00
CA GLY A 279 25.30 -4.02 -4.07
C GLY A 279 26.02 -3.83 -5.41
N ILE A 280 25.29 -3.94 -6.54
CA ILE A 280 25.82 -3.66 -7.88
C ILE A 280 26.29 -2.21 -7.97
N LEU A 281 25.45 -1.27 -7.54
CA LEU A 281 25.73 0.14 -7.63
C LEU A 281 26.91 0.53 -6.72
N TRP A 282 27.02 -0.10 -5.55
CA TRP A 282 28.16 0.02 -4.64
C TRP A 282 29.44 -0.40 -5.32
N LEU A 283 29.50 -1.65 -5.80
CA LEU A 283 30.68 -2.17 -6.45
C LEU A 283 31.09 -1.29 -7.63
N THR A 284 30.12 -0.84 -8.42
CA THR A 284 30.34 0.02 -9.57
C THR A 284 30.97 1.36 -9.18
N THR A 285 30.41 2.04 -8.17
CA THR A 285 30.95 3.35 -7.73
C THR A 285 32.32 3.23 -7.08
N GLU A 286 32.57 2.16 -6.35
CA GLU A 286 33.88 1.87 -5.76
C GLU A 286 34.94 1.63 -6.84
N LEU A 287 34.60 0.88 -7.90
CA LEU A 287 35.48 0.67 -9.04
C LEU A 287 35.74 1.95 -9.85
N LEU A 288 34.69 2.76 -10.08
CA LEU A 288 34.80 4.02 -10.82
C LEU A 288 35.69 5.05 -10.13
N HIS A 289 35.59 5.17 -8.81
CA HIS A 289 36.32 6.19 -8.03
C HIS A 289 37.59 5.65 -7.37
N LYS A 290 38.01 4.41 -7.66
CA LYS A 290 39.19 3.74 -7.08
C LYS A 290 40.46 4.60 -7.14
N SER A 291 40.63 5.36 -8.24
CA SER A 291 41.80 6.18 -8.52
C SER A 291 41.74 7.64 -8.00
N LYS A 292 40.63 8.07 -7.38
CA LYS A 292 40.50 9.43 -6.81
C LYS A 292 41.07 9.48 -5.38
N ASN A 293 41.49 10.66 -4.92
CA ASN A 293 42.02 10.85 -3.56
C ASN A 293 40.94 10.57 -2.50
N ASP A 294 41.33 10.13 -1.30
CA ASP A 294 40.38 9.71 -0.25
C ASP A 294 39.44 10.81 0.25
N GLU A 295 39.87 12.09 0.18
CA GLU A 295 39.01 13.24 0.45
C GLU A 295 37.91 13.44 -0.62
N ASP A 296 38.21 13.17 -1.90
CA ASP A 296 37.22 13.22 -2.99
C ASP A 296 36.28 11.99 -2.98
N LYS A 297 36.78 10.83 -2.52
CA LYS A 297 36.00 9.58 -2.38
C LYS A 297 34.93 9.68 -1.29
N ALA A 298 35.18 10.44 -0.22
CA ALA A 298 34.31 10.49 0.95
C ALA A 298 32.89 11.01 0.64
N HIS A 299 32.69 11.77 -0.43
CA HIS A 299 31.37 12.30 -0.80
C HIS A 299 30.68 11.55 -1.95
N LEU A 300 31.38 10.62 -2.61
CA LEU A 300 30.93 9.89 -3.80
C LEU A 300 30.75 8.38 -3.57
N THR A 301 31.21 7.87 -2.43
CA THR A 301 31.06 6.47 -2.03
C THR A 301 29.83 6.27 -1.15
N ILE A 302 29.30 5.05 -1.11
CA ILE A 302 28.09 4.74 -0.33
C ILE A 302 28.28 4.99 1.16
N VAL A 303 29.47 4.79 1.74
CA VAL A 303 29.73 5.13 3.16
C VAL A 303 29.54 6.62 3.44
N GLY A 304 29.89 7.48 2.47
CA GLY A 304 29.62 8.91 2.52
C GLY A 304 28.16 9.27 2.34
N VAL A 305 27.50 8.58 1.41
CA VAL A 305 26.09 8.80 1.04
C VAL A 305 25.12 8.27 2.11
N LEU A 306 25.45 7.18 2.81
CA LEU A 306 24.69 6.66 3.94
C LEU A 306 24.46 7.73 5.03
N ARG A 307 25.38 8.68 5.18
CA ARG A 307 25.24 9.82 6.11
C ARG A 307 24.21 10.86 5.68
N LYS A 308 23.81 10.87 4.42
CA LYS A 308 22.83 11.79 3.83
C LYS A 308 21.42 11.21 3.76
N ILE A 309 21.29 9.90 3.94
CA ILE A 309 19.98 9.24 3.98
C ILE A 309 19.19 9.76 5.18
N ASP A 310 17.89 9.91 4.99
CA ASP A 310 16.95 10.29 6.03
C ASP A 310 16.65 9.13 6.99
N VAL A 311 17.66 8.73 7.77
CA VAL A 311 17.53 7.73 8.84
C VAL A 311 16.39 8.05 9.80
N PRO A 312 16.13 9.32 10.19
CA PRO A 312 14.93 9.68 10.94
C PRO A 312 13.63 9.18 10.30
N SER A 313 13.40 9.39 9.00
CA SER A 313 12.18 8.89 8.34
C SER A 313 12.06 7.36 8.37
N ILE A 314 13.17 6.64 8.23
CA ILE A 314 13.20 5.17 8.36
C ILE A 314 12.79 4.74 9.79
N LEU A 315 13.36 5.38 10.81
CA LEU A 315 13.03 5.10 12.22
C LEU A 315 11.61 5.50 12.59
N PHE A 316 11.08 6.57 11.97
CA PHE A 316 9.69 6.97 12.10
C PHE A 316 8.75 5.88 11.58
N PHE A 317 9.00 5.34 10.38
CA PHE A 317 8.21 4.24 9.84
C PHE A 317 8.32 2.98 10.71
N LEU A 318 9.51 2.61 11.16
CA LEU A 318 9.70 1.49 12.09
C LEU A 318 8.82 1.67 13.35
N GLY A 319 8.87 2.86 13.97
CA GLY A 319 8.08 3.15 15.17
C GLY A 319 6.57 3.06 14.91
N ILE A 320 6.06 3.69 13.85
CA ILE A 320 4.63 3.68 13.53
C ILE A 320 4.14 2.26 13.21
N LEU A 321 4.85 1.51 12.37
CA LEU A 321 4.40 0.18 11.96
C LEU A 321 4.39 -0.79 13.14
N ILE A 322 5.42 -0.76 13.99
CA ILE A 322 5.46 -1.58 15.21
C ILE A 322 4.39 -1.13 16.22
N ALA A 323 4.08 0.16 16.33
CA ALA A 323 2.99 0.66 17.18
C ALA A 323 1.61 0.17 16.70
N VAL A 324 1.35 0.21 15.39
CA VAL A 324 0.12 -0.29 14.79
C VAL A 324 0.00 -1.81 14.95
N ALA A 325 1.10 -2.55 14.77
CA ALA A 325 1.15 -3.99 15.02
C ALA A 325 0.74 -4.36 16.46
N ALA A 326 1.15 -3.58 17.48
CA ALA A 326 0.70 -3.81 18.85
C ALA A 326 -0.84 -3.71 19.00
N LEU A 327 -1.46 -2.74 18.32
CA LEU A 327 -2.92 -2.59 18.31
C LEU A 327 -3.61 -3.69 17.50
N GLN A 328 -2.96 -4.17 16.43
CA GLN A 328 -3.43 -5.31 15.64
C GLN A 328 -3.44 -6.58 16.48
N VAL A 329 -2.31 -6.93 17.12
CA VAL A 329 -2.19 -8.13 17.98
C VAL A 329 -3.17 -8.08 19.15
N ALA A 330 -3.36 -6.91 19.76
CA ALA A 330 -4.36 -6.75 20.82
C ALA A 330 -5.81 -6.89 20.31
N GLY A 331 -6.06 -6.66 19.02
CA GLY A 331 -7.37 -6.76 18.39
C GLY A 331 -8.18 -5.46 18.36
N HIS A 332 -7.58 -4.32 18.69
CA HIS A 332 -8.22 -3.00 18.55
C HIS A 332 -8.65 -2.73 17.11
N LEU A 333 -7.81 -3.11 16.16
CA LEU A 333 -8.07 -2.91 14.74
C LEU A 333 -9.21 -3.79 14.24
N THR A 334 -9.33 -5.03 14.73
CA THR A 334 -10.47 -5.92 14.42
C THR A 334 -11.81 -5.34 14.88
N LEU A 335 -11.84 -4.71 16.07
CA LEU A 335 -13.06 -4.02 16.53
C LEU A 335 -13.39 -2.80 15.68
N LEU A 336 -12.37 -2.06 15.24
CA LEU A 336 -12.55 -0.90 14.39
C LEU A 336 -13.05 -1.29 12.99
N SER A 337 -12.54 -2.37 12.40
CA SER A 337 -13.01 -2.87 11.11
C SER A 337 -14.45 -3.38 11.19
N GLY A 338 -14.79 -4.15 12.23
CA GLY A 338 -16.18 -4.56 12.48
C GLY A 338 -17.13 -3.36 12.58
N TYR A 339 -16.75 -2.33 13.35
CA TYR A 339 -17.56 -1.11 13.45
C TYR A 339 -17.74 -0.39 12.11
N LEU A 340 -16.68 -0.28 11.30
CA LEU A 340 -16.77 0.37 9.99
C LEU A 340 -17.62 -0.45 9.02
N ASN A 341 -17.52 -1.78 9.04
CA ASN A 341 -18.36 -2.66 8.23
C ASN A 341 -19.84 -2.54 8.63
N ASP A 342 -20.14 -2.54 9.93
CA ASP A 342 -21.53 -2.49 10.41
C ASP A 342 -22.19 -1.12 10.18
N ASN A 343 -21.43 -0.02 10.27
CA ASN A 343 -21.99 1.34 10.25
C ASN A 343 -21.78 2.09 8.92
N VAL A 344 -20.73 1.76 8.16
CA VAL A 344 -20.44 2.37 6.85
C VAL A 344 -20.79 1.38 5.73
N GLY A 345 -20.36 0.12 5.86
CA GLY A 345 -20.66 -1.00 4.97
C GLY A 345 -20.01 -0.94 3.58
N ASN A 346 -19.97 0.23 2.94
CA ASN A 346 -19.42 0.38 1.60
C ASN A 346 -17.91 0.57 1.63
N LEU A 347 -17.17 -0.41 1.10
CA LEU A 347 -15.71 -0.43 1.04
C LEU A 347 -15.10 0.75 0.25
N TYR A 348 -15.77 1.24 -0.82
CA TYR A 348 -15.31 2.44 -1.52
C TYR A 348 -15.40 3.68 -0.62
N VAL A 349 -16.49 3.81 0.14
CA VAL A 349 -16.66 4.94 1.08
C VAL A 349 -15.62 4.85 2.20
N ILE A 350 -15.35 3.66 2.72
CA ILE A 350 -14.30 3.43 3.73
C ILE A 350 -12.94 3.88 3.21
N ASN A 351 -12.55 3.44 2.01
CA ASN A 351 -11.28 3.85 1.39
C ASN A 351 -11.22 5.36 1.12
N LEU A 352 -12.32 5.96 0.67
CA LEU A 352 -12.39 7.41 0.45
C LEU A 352 -12.21 8.19 1.76
N ILE A 353 -12.80 7.71 2.87
CA ILE A 353 -12.62 8.30 4.20
C ILE A 353 -11.17 8.16 4.65
N ILE A 354 -10.57 6.97 4.51
CA ILE A 354 -9.17 6.71 4.86
C ILE A 354 -8.24 7.65 4.09
N GLY A 355 -8.46 7.84 2.78
CA GLY A 355 -7.65 8.76 1.98
C GLY A 355 -7.80 10.23 2.39
N ILE A 356 -9.00 10.68 2.76
CA ILE A 356 -9.18 12.04 3.30
C ILE A 356 -8.49 12.19 4.66
N LEU A 357 -8.61 11.20 5.55
CA LEU A 357 -7.95 11.21 6.86
C LEU A 357 -6.43 11.16 6.75
N SER A 358 -5.89 10.51 5.71
CA SER A 358 -4.46 10.52 5.40
C SER A 358 -3.92 11.95 5.21
N SER A 359 -4.72 12.90 4.76
CA SER A 359 -4.30 14.31 4.65
C SER A 359 -3.97 14.98 5.99
N ILE A 360 -4.43 14.42 7.11
CA ILE A 360 -4.23 14.95 8.46
C ILE A 360 -3.15 14.16 9.19
N VAL A 361 -3.22 12.84 9.06
CA VAL A 361 -2.48 11.91 9.92
C VAL A 361 -1.17 11.48 9.25
N ASP A 362 -1.02 11.53 7.92
CA ASP A 362 0.00 10.86 7.08
C ASP A 362 -0.51 9.51 6.54
N ASN A 363 -0.03 9.10 5.37
CA ASN A 363 -0.56 7.97 4.63
C ASN A 363 -0.09 6.60 5.18
N VAL A 364 1.17 6.50 5.63
CA VAL A 364 1.76 5.26 6.14
C VAL A 364 1.00 4.65 7.33
N PRO A 365 0.75 5.37 8.44
CA PRO A 365 -0.02 4.82 9.57
C PRO A 365 -1.44 4.40 9.21
N LEU A 366 -2.07 5.10 8.26
CA LEU A 366 -3.45 4.80 7.85
C LEU A 366 -3.51 3.53 7.02
N VAL A 367 -2.57 3.34 6.09
CA VAL A 367 -2.47 2.09 5.33
C VAL A 367 -2.05 0.93 6.22
N ALA A 368 -1.12 1.13 7.16
CA ALA A 368 -0.77 0.13 8.16
C ALA A 368 -2.00 -0.28 9.01
N GLY A 369 -2.78 0.69 9.46
CA GLY A 369 -4.01 0.45 10.22
C GLY A 369 -5.04 -0.31 9.38
N ALA A 370 -5.23 0.08 8.12
CA ALA A 370 -6.15 -0.60 7.20
C ALA A 370 -5.71 -2.04 6.88
N MET A 371 -4.41 -2.28 6.69
CA MET A 371 -3.85 -3.62 6.59
C MET A 371 -4.15 -4.42 7.88
N GLY A 372 -3.86 -3.88 9.06
CA GLY A 372 -4.18 -4.58 10.32
C GLY A 372 -5.68 -4.76 10.60
N MET A 373 -6.54 -4.00 9.95
CA MET A 373 -8.00 -4.07 10.05
C MET A 373 -8.63 -5.13 9.13
N TYR A 374 -8.06 -5.33 7.93
CA TYR A 374 -8.66 -6.13 6.86
C TYR A 374 -7.71 -7.22 6.29
N ALA A 375 -6.50 -7.37 6.82
CA ALA A 375 -5.60 -8.46 6.43
C ALA A 375 -6.28 -9.80 6.69
N GLY A 376 -6.23 -10.69 5.70
CA GLY A 376 -6.93 -11.98 5.72
C GLY A 376 -8.43 -11.90 5.40
N SER A 377 -9.04 -10.71 5.35
CA SER A 377 -10.45 -10.54 4.93
C SER A 377 -10.62 -10.50 3.40
N PHE A 378 -9.58 -10.06 2.69
CA PHE A 378 -9.62 -9.94 1.23
C PHE A 378 -8.39 -10.62 0.59
N PRO A 379 -8.56 -11.34 -0.53
CA PRO A 379 -7.44 -11.91 -1.27
C PRO A 379 -6.51 -10.83 -1.83
N ALA A 380 -5.33 -11.24 -2.27
CA ALA A 380 -4.45 -10.38 -3.04
C ALA A 380 -5.17 -9.85 -4.29
N ASP A 381 -4.88 -8.61 -4.70
CA ASP A 381 -5.51 -7.95 -5.85
C ASP A 381 -7.03 -7.79 -5.75
N HIS A 382 -7.57 -7.78 -4.52
CA HIS A 382 -8.92 -7.30 -4.29
C HIS A 382 -9.00 -5.78 -4.46
N TYR A 383 -10.10 -5.28 -5.04
CA TYR A 383 -10.30 -3.85 -5.32
C TYR A 383 -10.16 -2.96 -4.07
N PHE A 384 -10.40 -3.52 -2.87
CA PHE A 384 -10.16 -2.81 -1.62
C PHE A 384 -8.70 -2.35 -1.51
N TRP A 385 -7.73 -3.21 -1.79
CA TRP A 385 -6.30 -2.92 -1.64
C TRP A 385 -5.80 -1.93 -2.69
N GLU A 386 -6.22 -2.13 -3.94
CA GLU A 386 -5.90 -1.26 -5.07
C GLU A 386 -6.51 0.15 -4.87
N PHE A 387 -7.77 0.22 -4.44
CA PHE A 387 -8.42 1.49 -4.19
C PHE A 387 -7.90 2.19 -2.93
N LEU A 388 -7.49 1.42 -1.91
CA LEU A 388 -6.79 1.94 -0.74
C LEU A 388 -5.45 2.56 -1.15
N ALA A 389 -4.67 1.91 -2.02
CA ALA A 389 -3.43 2.44 -2.54
C ALA A 389 -3.63 3.79 -3.25
N TYR A 390 -4.64 3.87 -4.12
CA TYR A 390 -5.02 5.13 -4.77
C TYR A 390 -5.44 6.20 -3.75
N CYS A 391 -6.37 5.87 -2.85
CA CYS A 391 -6.96 6.81 -1.91
C CYS A 391 -5.93 7.35 -0.91
N ALA A 392 -5.15 6.46 -0.28
CA ALA A 392 -4.13 6.87 0.68
C ALA A 392 -2.97 7.60 -0.01
N GLY A 393 -2.55 7.16 -1.20
CA GLY A 393 -1.48 7.80 -1.96
C GLY A 393 -1.84 9.23 -2.38
N THR A 394 -3.03 9.43 -2.97
CA THR A 394 -3.44 10.75 -3.49
C THR A 394 -4.06 11.67 -2.43
N GLY A 395 -4.70 11.11 -1.40
CA GLY A 395 -5.35 11.86 -0.32
C GLY A 395 -4.39 12.74 0.47
N GLY A 396 -3.14 12.30 0.65
CA GLY A 396 -2.07 13.06 1.29
C GLY A 396 -1.72 14.40 0.60
N SER A 397 -2.20 14.65 -0.62
CA SER A 397 -2.04 15.95 -1.30
C SER A 397 -3.09 17.00 -0.91
N ILE A 398 -4.20 16.60 -0.27
CA ILE A 398 -5.29 17.51 0.09
C ILE A 398 -4.80 18.60 1.05
N LEU A 399 -3.99 18.25 2.04
CA LEU A 399 -3.31 19.22 2.90
C LEU A 399 -1.81 19.10 2.72
N ILE A 400 -1.08 20.21 2.76
CA ILE A 400 0.38 20.21 2.56
C ILE A 400 1.15 19.39 3.61
N ILE A 401 0.54 19.17 4.78
CA ILE A 401 1.13 18.36 5.86
C ILE A 401 0.76 16.88 5.77
N GLY A 402 -0.12 16.50 4.84
CA GLY A 402 -0.70 15.17 4.75
C GLY A 402 0.20 14.10 4.13
N SER A 403 1.41 14.47 3.74
CA SER A 403 2.41 13.55 3.18
C SER A 403 3.81 14.05 3.46
N ALA A 404 4.77 13.14 3.55
CA ALA A 404 6.19 13.47 3.70
C ALA A 404 6.70 14.39 2.58
N ALA A 405 6.24 14.16 1.34
CA ALA A 405 6.48 15.03 0.20
C ALA A 405 6.00 16.47 0.44
N GLY A 406 4.76 16.64 0.90
CA GLY A 406 4.19 17.95 1.21
C GLY A 406 4.97 18.69 2.30
N VAL A 407 5.32 18.01 3.39
CA VAL A 407 6.10 18.59 4.50
C VAL A 407 7.51 19.02 4.03
N ALA A 408 8.18 18.20 3.23
CA ALA A 408 9.50 18.53 2.68
C ALA A 408 9.42 19.79 1.79
N VAL A 409 8.47 19.83 0.86
CA VAL A 409 8.24 20.97 -0.04
C VAL A 409 7.87 22.23 0.74
N MET A 410 7.01 22.10 1.76
CA MET A 410 6.64 23.19 2.67
C MET A 410 7.88 23.80 3.34
N GLY A 411 8.76 22.96 3.90
CA GLY A 411 10.00 23.41 4.55
C GLY A 411 10.98 24.05 3.57
N MET A 412 11.14 23.48 2.38
CA MET A 412 12.07 23.97 1.37
C MET A 412 11.64 25.33 0.81
N GLU A 413 10.41 25.45 0.28
CA GLU A 413 9.91 26.70 -0.32
C GLU A 413 9.32 27.68 0.71
N LYS A 414 9.27 27.25 1.98
CA LYS A 414 8.63 27.96 3.10
C LYS A 414 7.21 28.41 2.69
N ILE A 415 6.44 27.45 2.18
CA ILE A 415 5.04 27.66 1.77
C ILE A 415 4.20 27.77 3.04
N ASP A 416 3.33 28.77 3.08
CA ASP A 416 2.39 28.93 4.19
C ASP A 416 1.25 27.90 4.10
N PHE A 417 0.92 27.27 5.24
CA PHE A 417 -0.15 26.27 5.32
C PHE A 417 -1.50 26.84 4.86
N ILE A 418 -1.85 28.05 5.32
CA ILE A 418 -3.13 28.69 4.97
C ILE A 418 -3.16 29.07 3.50
N TRP A 419 -2.03 29.47 2.92
CA TRP A 419 -1.92 29.69 1.48
C TRP A 419 -2.21 28.40 0.70
N TYR A 420 -1.58 27.28 1.05
CA TYR A 420 -1.81 26.00 0.39
C TYR A 420 -3.28 25.58 0.52
N LEU A 421 -3.83 25.69 1.74
CA LEU A 421 -5.24 25.39 2.03
C LEU A 421 -6.19 26.17 1.12
N LYS A 422 -5.90 27.45 0.87
CA LYS A 422 -6.74 28.32 0.04
C LYS A 422 -6.51 28.16 -1.46
N LYS A 423 -5.34 27.68 -1.90
CA LYS A 423 -4.92 27.74 -3.31
C LYS A 423 -4.73 26.39 -3.99
N VAL A 424 -4.39 25.34 -3.24
CA VAL A 424 -4.06 24.02 -3.78
C VAL A 424 -4.98 22.94 -3.23
N SER A 425 -5.35 22.99 -1.94
CA SER A 425 -6.14 21.93 -1.30
C SER A 425 -7.45 21.61 -2.01
N LEU A 426 -8.21 22.63 -2.43
CA LEU A 426 -9.45 22.41 -3.17
C LEU A 426 -9.19 21.76 -4.54
N LEU A 427 -8.09 22.13 -5.21
CA LEU A 427 -7.71 21.52 -6.48
C LEU A 427 -7.34 20.04 -6.26
N ALA A 428 -6.49 19.75 -5.28
CA ALA A 428 -6.12 18.39 -4.90
C ALA A 428 -7.34 17.55 -4.51
N LEU A 429 -8.31 18.11 -3.77
CA LEU A 429 -9.56 17.44 -3.41
C LEU A 429 -10.42 17.10 -4.64
N ILE A 430 -10.54 18.03 -5.58
CA ILE A 430 -11.25 17.78 -6.85
C ILE A 430 -10.53 16.68 -7.65
N GLY A 431 -9.19 16.71 -7.70
CA GLY A 431 -8.40 15.65 -8.32
C GLY A 431 -8.62 14.29 -7.65
N TYR A 432 -8.55 14.24 -6.32
CA TYR A 432 -8.80 13.05 -5.51
C TYR A 432 -10.14 12.39 -5.83
N PHE A 433 -11.23 13.15 -5.83
CA PHE A 433 -12.55 12.61 -6.18
C PHE A 433 -12.66 12.25 -7.67
N ALA A 434 -12.05 13.04 -8.57
CA ALA A 434 -12.10 12.74 -10.00
C ALA A 434 -11.42 11.41 -10.34
N GLY A 435 -10.21 11.17 -9.81
CA GLY A 435 -9.55 9.88 -9.99
C GLY A 435 -10.28 8.74 -9.27
N GLY A 436 -10.88 9.01 -8.10
CA GLY A 436 -11.65 8.00 -7.37
C GLY A 436 -12.91 7.56 -8.11
N LEU A 437 -13.62 8.51 -8.73
CA LEU A 437 -14.75 8.21 -9.60
C LEU A 437 -14.32 7.40 -10.83
N VAL A 438 -13.15 7.70 -11.39
CA VAL A 438 -12.60 6.92 -12.51
C VAL A 438 -12.25 5.51 -12.08
N TYR A 439 -11.69 5.31 -10.88
CA TYR A 439 -11.46 3.99 -10.32
C TYR A 439 -12.76 3.20 -10.21
N ILE A 440 -13.77 3.79 -9.53
CA ILE A 440 -15.06 3.13 -9.31
C ILE A 440 -15.71 2.79 -10.66
N ALA A 441 -15.71 3.72 -11.61
CA ALA A 441 -16.24 3.46 -12.95
C ALA A 441 -15.48 2.35 -13.69
N GLN A 442 -14.16 2.28 -13.54
CA GLN A 442 -13.33 1.23 -14.14
C GLN A 442 -13.65 -0.15 -13.56
N GLU A 443 -13.86 -0.22 -12.25
CA GLU A 443 -14.18 -1.47 -11.55
C GLU A 443 -15.61 -1.95 -11.89
N GLU A 444 -16.61 -1.07 -11.75
CA GLU A 444 -18.02 -1.40 -11.99
C GLU A 444 -18.33 -1.71 -13.47
N SER A 445 -17.52 -1.18 -14.40
CA SER A 445 -17.70 -1.45 -15.83
C SER A 445 -17.06 -2.75 -16.30
N GLY A 446 -16.23 -3.39 -15.48
CA GLY A 446 -15.48 -4.59 -15.84
C GLY A 446 -14.47 -4.39 -16.99
N ILE A 447 -14.18 -3.15 -17.41
CA ILE A 447 -13.30 -2.83 -18.55
C ILE A 447 -11.86 -3.33 -18.31
N LEU A 448 -11.45 -3.41 -17.05
CA LEU A 448 -10.19 -3.95 -16.60
C LEU A 448 -10.44 -5.10 -15.61
N HIS A 449 -11.23 -6.10 -16.00
CA HIS A 449 -11.16 -7.41 -15.35
C HIS A 449 -9.85 -8.09 -15.76
N ILE A 450 -8.85 -7.92 -14.91
CA ILE A 450 -7.75 -8.88 -14.84
C ILE A 450 -8.35 -9.99 -13.99
N GLU A 451 -8.56 -11.18 -14.57
CA GLU A 451 -8.95 -12.34 -13.76
C GLU A 451 -7.95 -12.41 -12.60
N PRO A 452 -8.41 -12.33 -11.33
CA PRO A 452 -7.51 -12.51 -10.20
C PRO A 452 -6.78 -13.81 -10.48
N GLN A 453 -5.43 -13.78 -10.39
CA GLN A 453 -4.56 -14.91 -10.70
C GLN A 453 -5.31 -16.18 -10.30
N GLN A 454 -5.88 -16.86 -11.31
CA GLN A 454 -6.76 -17.98 -11.03
C GLN A 454 -5.96 -18.85 -10.09
N ILE A 455 -6.46 -19.12 -8.88
CA ILE A 455 -5.92 -20.18 -8.05
C ILE A 455 -5.77 -21.33 -9.03
N SER A 456 -4.51 -21.62 -9.38
CA SER A 456 -4.14 -22.45 -10.50
C SER A 456 -4.97 -23.70 -10.36
N SER A 457 -5.77 -24.04 -11.39
CA SER A 457 -6.61 -25.24 -11.49
C SER A 457 -6.65 -26.05 -10.19
N ILE A 458 -7.73 -25.92 -9.39
CA ILE A 458 -7.87 -26.64 -8.12
C ILE A 458 -7.32 -28.04 -8.33
N ASP A 459 -6.27 -28.41 -7.60
CA ASP A 459 -5.74 -29.75 -7.68
C ASP A 459 -6.81 -30.68 -7.12
N MET A 460 -7.66 -31.19 -8.01
CA MET A 460 -8.79 -32.04 -7.69
C MET A 460 -8.35 -33.40 -7.12
N THR A 461 -7.04 -33.66 -7.07
CA THR A 461 -6.46 -34.85 -6.44
C THR A 461 -6.01 -34.60 -5.00
N ASN A 462 -5.83 -33.34 -4.59
CA ASN A 462 -5.36 -32.96 -3.27
C ASN A 462 -6.51 -32.52 -2.34
N ARG A 463 -6.78 -33.35 -1.32
CA ARG A 463 -7.86 -33.12 -0.35
C ARG A 463 -7.72 -31.81 0.44
N GLN A 464 -6.50 -31.34 0.71
CA GLN A 464 -6.29 -30.08 1.43
C GLN A 464 -6.61 -28.88 0.53
N THR A 465 -6.13 -28.91 -0.72
CA THR A 465 -6.43 -27.85 -1.71
C THR A 465 -7.92 -27.74 -1.99
N ILE A 466 -8.65 -28.86 -2.02
CA ILE A 466 -10.10 -28.88 -2.14
C ILE A 466 -10.77 -28.27 -0.91
N ARG A 467 -10.28 -28.54 0.31
CA ARG A 467 -10.81 -27.95 1.54
C ARG A 467 -10.62 -26.44 1.55
N ASP A 468 -9.40 -25.98 1.29
CA ASP A 468 -9.06 -24.55 1.24
C ASP A 468 -9.91 -23.82 0.19
N TYR A 469 -10.16 -24.47 -0.94
CA TYR A 469 -11.09 -23.98 -1.96
C TYR A 469 -12.54 -23.90 -1.44
N LEU A 470 -13.09 -24.98 -0.88
CA LEU A 470 -14.47 -25.01 -0.37
C LEU A 470 -14.72 -24.00 0.77
N THR A 471 -13.70 -23.64 1.55
CA THR A 471 -13.78 -22.60 2.58
C THR A 471 -13.64 -21.18 2.05
N SER A 472 -13.08 -21.00 0.86
CA SER A 472 -12.86 -19.68 0.26
C SER A 472 -13.95 -19.26 -0.73
N VAL A 473 -14.99 -20.09 -0.92
CA VAL A 473 -16.07 -19.84 -1.88
C VAL A 473 -17.45 -19.98 -1.24
N GLU A 474 -18.37 -19.11 -1.63
CA GLU A 474 -19.81 -19.24 -1.34
C GLU A 474 -20.54 -19.91 -2.51
N PHE A 475 -21.47 -20.81 -2.21
CA PHE A 475 -22.36 -21.44 -3.18
C PHE A 475 -23.77 -20.88 -3.05
N THR A 476 -24.47 -20.72 -4.18
CA THR A 476 -25.85 -20.21 -4.16
C THR A 476 -26.84 -21.22 -4.71
N THR A 477 -28.01 -21.29 -4.08
CA THR A 477 -29.18 -21.99 -4.65
C THR A 477 -30.29 -21.00 -4.87
N LYS A 478 -30.87 -21.02 -6.07
CA LYS A 478 -32.03 -20.21 -6.41
C LYS A 478 -33.28 -21.08 -6.45
N GLN A 479 -34.26 -20.75 -5.61
CA GLN A 479 -35.57 -21.42 -5.64
C GLN A 479 -36.50 -20.75 -6.66
N ASP A 480 -37.50 -21.48 -7.16
CA ASP A 480 -38.50 -20.97 -8.13
C ASP A 480 -39.27 -19.74 -7.62
N SER A 481 -39.32 -19.52 -6.31
CA SER A 481 -39.87 -18.34 -5.65
C SER A 481 -39.02 -17.06 -5.83
N GLY A 482 -37.85 -17.16 -6.45
CA GLY A 482 -36.86 -16.08 -6.56
C GLY A 482 -35.96 -15.90 -5.33
N THR A 483 -36.14 -16.73 -4.30
CA THR A 483 -35.31 -16.70 -3.10
C THR A 483 -33.91 -17.28 -3.39
N ILE A 484 -32.87 -16.53 -3.05
CA ILE A 484 -31.47 -16.96 -3.15
C ILE A 484 -30.97 -17.34 -1.75
N THR A 485 -30.58 -18.59 -1.57
CA THR A 485 -29.93 -19.07 -0.35
C THR A 485 -28.43 -19.21 -0.59
N ARG A 486 -27.62 -18.70 0.34
CA ARG A 486 -26.15 -18.80 0.29
C ARG A 486 -25.67 -19.89 1.24
N HIS A 487 -24.73 -20.68 0.77
CA HIS A 487 -24.14 -21.82 1.46
C HIS A 487 -22.64 -21.64 1.49
N PHE A 488 -22.02 -21.89 2.64
CA PHE A 488 -20.57 -21.86 2.78
C PHE A 488 -20.12 -23.07 3.61
N PHE A 489 -18.87 -23.47 3.43
CA PHE A 489 -18.29 -24.59 4.16
C PHE A 489 -17.27 -24.09 5.17
N GLU A 490 -17.32 -24.66 6.37
CA GLU A 490 -16.33 -24.40 7.42
C GLU A 490 -15.90 -25.75 8.00
N PHE A 491 -14.63 -26.11 7.83
CA PHE A 491 -14.10 -27.37 8.32
C PHE A 491 -13.45 -27.19 9.70
N THR A 492 -13.75 -28.11 10.61
CA THR A 492 -13.00 -28.21 11.87
C THR A 492 -11.82 -29.17 11.78
N GLU A 493 -10.79 -28.95 12.61
CA GLU A 493 -9.53 -29.72 12.62
C GLU A 493 -9.72 -31.24 12.79
N ASN A 494 -10.84 -31.70 13.35
CA ASN A 494 -11.13 -33.12 13.56
C ASN A 494 -11.71 -33.84 12.33
N GLY A 495 -11.77 -33.18 11.18
CA GLY A 495 -11.83 -33.86 9.88
C GLY A 495 -13.21 -34.12 9.30
N GLU A 496 -14.32 -33.92 10.01
CA GLU A 496 -15.68 -34.00 9.46
C GLU A 496 -16.60 -33.05 10.24
N THR A 497 -17.47 -32.27 9.55
CA THR A 497 -18.42 -31.22 10.04
C THR A 497 -17.84 -29.80 10.10
N PHE A 498 -18.37 -28.78 9.37
CA PHE A 498 -19.75 -28.24 9.31
C PHE A 498 -20.22 -27.74 7.91
N THR A 499 -21.54 -27.55 7.73
CA THR A 499 -22.16 -26.80 6.61
C THR A 499 -22.86 -25.56 7.18
N GLY A 500 -22.45 -24.36 6.75
CA GLY A 500 -23.12 -23.11 7.11
C GLY A 500 -24.18 -22.75 6.08
N VAL A 501 -25.42 -22.54 6.52
CA VAL A 501 -26.48 -22.01 5.64
C VAL A 501 -26.79 -20.58 6.07
N LYS A 502 -26.52 -19.62 5.18
CA LYS A 502 -26.93 -18.23 5.32
C LYS A 502 -28.19 -18.00 4.49
N ASN A 503 -29.33 -17.98 5.17
CA ASN A 503 -30.62 -17.71 4.51
C ASN A 503 -30.76 -16.21 4.25
N ASN A 504 -30.94 -15.83 2.98
CA ASN A 504 -31.34 -14.49 2.59
C ASN A 504 -32.85 -14.51 2.30
N ILE A 505 -33.68 -14.15 3.29
CA ILE A 505 -35.13 -14.03 3.06
C ILE A 505 -35.37 -12.70 2.34
N SER A 506 -35.51 -12.71 1.01
CA SER A 506 -36.02 -11.54 0.29
C SER A 506 -37.51 -11.69 -0.02
N SER A 507 -38.36 -10.99 0.73
CA SER A 507 -39.23 -9.95 0.14
C SER A 507 -40.04 -9.20 1.22
N SER A 508 -39.98 -7.87 1.11
CA SER A 508 -40.93 -6.87 1.58
C SER A 508 -41.10 -6.51 3.06
N GLU A 509 -40.67 -7.30 4.05
CA GLU A 509 -40.78 -6.87 5.45
C GLU A 509 -39.52 -7.21 6.23
N GLY A 510 -38.88 -6.17 6.77
CA GLY A 510 -37.55 -6.27 7.38
C GLY A 510 -37.48 -7.33 8.50
N LYS A 511 -36.43 -8.16 8.46
CA LYS A 511 -35.81 -8.81 9.63
C LYS A 511 -34.54 -9.59 9.27
N SER A 512 -33.56 -9.47 10.18
CA SER A 512 -32.48 -10.38 10.59
C SER A 512 -31.90 -11.35 9.55
N GLU A 513 -30.63 -11.13 9.20
CA GLU A 513 -29.76 -12.23 8.77
C GLU A 513 -29.64 -13.22 9.94
N SER A 514 -29.85 -14.51 9.68
CA SER A 514 -29.57 -15.57 10.65
C SER A 514 -28.66 -16.59 9.98
N ILE A 515 -27.44 -16.73 10.51
CA ILE A 515 -26.53 -17.79 10.12
C ILE A 515 -26.95 -19.05 10.89
N ASN A 516 -27.40 -20.07 10.17
CA ASN A 516 -27.67 -21.36 10.77
C ASN A 516 -26.52 -22.30 10.42
N MET A 517 -25.69 -22.59 11.43
CA MET A 517 -24.67 -23.63 11.33
C MET A 517 -25.35 -24.98 11.45
N ILE A 518 -25.32 -25.77 10.37
CA ILE A 518 -25.84 -27.14 10.34
C ILE A 518 -24.66 -28.09 10.45
N PRO A 519 -24.50 -28.83 11.57
CA PRO A 519 -23.51 -29.88 11.65
C PRO A 519 -23.78 -30.95 10.58
N ALA A 520 -22.82 -31.18 9.69
CA ALA A 520 -22.96 -32.09 8.56
C ALA A 520 -21.65 -32.83 8.31
N SER A 521 -21.64 -34.16 8.41
CA SER A 521 -20.46 -34.93 8.00
C SER A 521 -20.29 -34.80 6.49
N MET A 522 -19.07 -34.43 6.07
CA MET A 522 -18.70 -34.33 4.66
C MET A 522 -17.55 -35.31 4.39
N LYS A 523 -17.77 -36.25 3.49
CA LYS A 523 -16.68 -37.03 2.89
C LYS A 523 -16.27 -36.41 1.57
N ILE A 524 -14.95 -36.31 1.36
CA ILE A 524 -14.35 -35.75 0.15
C ILE A 524 -13.57 -36.88 -0.53
N GLU A 525 -13.99 -37.27 -1.72
CA GLU A 525 -13.38 -38.33 -2.51
C GLU A 525 -13.04 -37.80 -3.92
N PRO A 526 -11.75 -37.60 -4.24
CA PRO A 526 -11.29 -37.32 -5.60
C PRO A 526 -11.65 -38.46 -6.58
N ILE A 527 -12.33 -38.14 -7.69
CA ILE A 527 -12.68 -39.09 -8.74
C ILE A 527 -12.34 -38.48 -10.11
N GLY A 528 -11.14 -38.78 -10.63
CA GLY A 528 -10.71 -38.31 -11.94
C GLY A 528 -10.57 -36.78 -11.99
N ASP A 529 -11.38 -36.12 -12.82
CA ASP A 529 -11.46 -34.66 -13.01
C ASP A 529 -12.51 -33.97 -12.12
N LYS A 530 -13.14 -34.73 -11.21
CA LYS A 530 -14.18 -34.26 -10.29
C LYS A 530 -13.87 -34.67 -8.86
N VAL A 531 -14.54 -34.02 -7.91
CA VAL A 531 -14.51 -34.40 -6.50
C VAL A 531 -15.92 -34.78 -6.08
N LYS A 532 -16.10 -35.99 -5.56
CA LYS A 532 -17.33 -36.43 -4.93
C LYS A 532 -17.36 -35.93 -3.49
N LEU A 533 -18.41 -35.19 -3.14
CA LEU A 533 -18.69 -34.68 -1.80
C LEU A 533 -19.95 -35.36 -1.27
N GLU A 534 -19.84 -36.17 -0.22
CA GLU A 534 -21.01 -36.80 0.43
C GLU A 534 -21.35 -36.00 1.69
N ILE A 535 -22.44 -35.24 1.65
CA ILE A 535 -22.87 -34.31 2.71
C ILE A 535 -24.24 -34.78 3.23
N GLN A 536 -24.31 -35.19 4.51
CA GLN A 536 -25.56 -35.69 5.12
C GLN A 536 -26.28 -36.80 4.31
N GLY A 537 -25.52 -37.63 3.60
CA GLY A 537 -26.05 -38.72 2.77
C GLY A 537 -26.51 -38.31 1.37
N ILE A 538 -26.30 -37.05 0.97
CA ILE A 538 -26.48 -36.56 -0.40
C ILE A 538 -25.11 -36.49 -1.08
N THR A 539 -25.02 -37.05 -2.28
CA THR A 539 -23.81 -36.96 -3.09
C THR A 539 -23.86 -35.71 -3.96
N TYR A 540 -22.81 -34.90 -3.89
CA TYR A 540 -22.51 -33.83 -4.83
C TYR A 540 -21.22 -34.12 -5.60
N TYR A 541 -21.07 -33.52 -6.77
CA TYR A 541 -19.85 -33.54 -7.56
C TYR A 541 -19.40 -32.10 -7.82
N LEU A 542 -18.17 -31.80 -7.41
CA LEU A 542 -17.46 -30.57 -7.73
C LEU A 542 -16.59 -30.81 -8.98
N THR A 543 -16.78 -30.02 -10.03
CA THR A 543 -16.01 -30.11 -11.28
C THR A 543 -14.91 -29.06 -11.37
N GLY A 544 -13.91 -29.31 -12.24
CA GLY A 544 -12.80 -28.38 -12.53
C GLY A 544 -13.22 -26.97 -12.97
N ASP A 545 -14.45 -26.83 -13.48
CA ASP A 545 -15.09 -25.56 -13.83
C ASP A 545 -15.86 -24.91 -12.66
N ARG A 546 -15.58 -25.35 -11.41
CA ARG A 546 -16.08 -24.74 -10.16
C ARG A 546 -17.60 -24.87 -9.93
N LYS A 547 -18.25 -25.84 -10.57
CA LYS A 547 -19.68 -26.14 -10.36
C LYS A 547 -19.87 -27.29 -9.38
N LEU A 548 -20.89 -27.16 -8.54
CA LEU A 548 -21.32 -28.20 -7.61
C LEU A 548 -22.71 -28.70 -8.04
N PHE A 549 -22.87 -29.99 -8.31
CA PHE A 549 -24.16 -30.56 -8.69
C PHE A 549 -24.45 -31.84 -7.92
N GLU A 550 -25.72 -32.06 -7.59
CA GLU A 550 -26.20 -33.23 -6.86
C GLU A 550 -26.32 -34.45 -7.80
N GLU A 551 -25.91 -35.63 -7.35
CA GLU A 551 -25.88 -36.88 -8.14
C GLU A 551 -27.24 -37.25 -8.77
N ASP A 552 -28.34 -37.00 -8.06
CA ASP A 552 -29.70 -37.34 -8.52
C ASP A 552 -30.31 -36.33 -9.52
N THR A 553 -29.65 -35.20 -9.78
CA THR A 553 -30.19 -34.14 -10.66
C THR A 553 -29.80 -34.25 -12.14
N ALA A 554 -29.11 -35.35 -12.52
CA ALA A 554 -28.86 -35.65 -13.94
C ALA A 554 -30.15 -35.96 -14.74
N ALA A 555 -31.30 -36.09 -14.07
CA ALA A 555 -32.60 -36.09 -14.71
C ALA A 555 -33.63 -35.33 -13.86
N VAL A 556 -34.19 -34.26 -14.43
CA VAL A 556 -35.35 -33.48 -13.95
C VAL A 556 -35.03 -32.31 -13.00
N ASN A 557 -35.48 -31.12 -13.41
CA ASN A 557 -35.48 -29.83 -12.70
C ASN A 557 -35.63 -29.96 -11.16
N GLY A 558 -34.58 -29.60 -10.43
CA GLY A 558 -34.62 -29.43 -8.98
C GLY A 558 -33.23 -29.20 -8.38
N ILE A 559 -33.01 -28.01 -7.79
CA ILE A 559 -31.85 -27.60 -6.97
C ILE A 559 -30.45 -27.89 -7.59
N GLY A 560 -30.08 -27.12 -8.61
CA GLY A 560 -28.66 -26.96 -8.99
C GLY A 560 -28.02 -25.83 -8.17
N PHE A 561 -26.80 -26.04 -7.68
CA PHE A 561 -25.97 -24.93 -7.17
C PHE A 561 -25.29 -24.30 -8.39
N GLU A 562 -25.77 -23.13 -8.81
CA GLU A 562 -25.07 -22.36 -9.83
C GLU A 562 -23.99 -21.51 -9.15
N TRP A 563 -22.79 -21.55 -9.72
CA TRP A 563 -21.77 -20.55 -9.45
C TRP A 563 -22.28 -19.23 -10.03
N ASP A 564 -22.63 -18.29 -9.16
CA ASP A 564 -23.09 -16.97 -9.57
C ASP A 564 -21.87 -16.06 -9.75
N SER A 565 -21.44 -15.91 -11.00
CA SER A 565 -20.35 -15.02 -11.40
C SER A 565 -20.68 -13.53 -11.20
N SER A 566 -21.94 -13.19 -10.90
CA SER A 566 -22.38 -11.81 -10.72
C SER A 566 -22.23 -11.28 -9.28
N LEU A 567 -21.73 -12.12 -8.36
CA LEU A 567 -21.52 -11.79 -6.95
C LEU A 567 -20.04 -11.77 -6.52
N GLU A 568 -19.09 -11.69 -7.46
CA GLU A 568 -17.73 -11.20 -7.16
C GLU A 568 -17.83 -9.72 -6.74
N GLY A 569 -18.15 -9.45 -5.46
CA GLY A 569 -18.31 -8.07 -4.97
C GLY A 569 -19.22 -7.85 -3.76
N HIS A 570 -19.43 -8.84 -2.88
CA HIS A 570 -20.12 -8.63 -1.60
C HIS A 570 -19.31 -9.05 -0.39
#